data_AF-A0A1M5G1K5-F1
#
_entry.id   AF-A0A1M5G1K5-F1
#
_cell.length_a   1.000
_cell.length_b   1.000
_cell.length_c   1.000
_cell.angle_alpha   90.00
_cell.angle_beta   90.00
_cell.angle_gamma   90.00
#
_symmetry.space_group_name_H-M   'P 1'
#
loop_
_entity.id
_entity.type
_entity.pdbx_description
1 polymer ?
#
loop_
_entity_poly.entity_id
_entity_poly.type
_entity_poly.pdbx_seq_one_letter_code
_entity_poly.pdbx_strand_id
1 'polypeptide(L)'
;MIKRIVITAVTALSCSLTAQEFATYKNGFIYGEETMNKLGKIVDSLNLKYKTCDLNQVFDSKLQTKGYSVVLKSGPIAQAKKDMDMNISFDDFMKKYPEAVVKKDLLLIKSKAKNYQDKDIIEITEISVNDDNGMEIEIPYKKELYTKPAKNKWVYSYSKKTSYSEEYIEAFYLLDNFKSIPLAPKYSRQIIYSDCLIDTSLPKLKKDAKEGRLPDGIPQNIRKLSKTEKEKLLDDFRSVHVVGLCSQDNSPRVQGVYLALLSAETANWPVFLKSHLDIMNDRFDRSSDSSYARERRQTYIKELETLNINVPDLILGTSFRIENPANNHYYANISRSGRAVAESKDRELFLSQLLSMMGDETLDDYNRIISYFFYVSCNHYIKNEREKKINNIKLMSAVQKLPKYLADQIKPKKI
;
A
#
# COMPACT_ATOMS: atom_id res chain seq x y z
N MET A 1 -32.85 42.20 -49.53
CA MET A 1 -32.86 41.53 -48.21
C MET A 1 -32.38 40.10 -48.43
N ILE A 2 -31.19 39.74 -47.96
CA ILE A 2 -30.66 38.39 -47.63
C ILE A 2 -29.15 38.59 -47.39
N LYS A 3 -28.77 38.56 -46.11
CA LYS A 3 -27.38 38.73 -45.65
C LYS A 3 -26.63 37.40 -45.84
N ARG A 4 -25.47 37.46 -46.48
CA ARG A 4 -24.49 36.36 -46.48
C ARG A 4 -23.81 36.33 -45.12
N ILE A 5 -23.96 35.22 -44.40
CA ILE A 5 -23.24 34.95 -43.14
C ILE A 5 -21.95 34.24 -43.50
N VAL A 6 -20.83 34.88 -43.18
CA VAL A 6 -19.49 34.28 -43.21
C VAL A 6 -19.32 33.51 -41.90
N ILE A 7 -19.18 32.19 -41.96
CA ILE A 7 -18.84 31.35 -40.81
C ILE A 7 -17.33 31.26 -40.72
N THR A 8 -16.75 32.02 -39.78
CA THR A 8 -15.34 31.92 -39.42
C THR A 8 -15.15 30.69 -38.52
N ALA A 9 -14.41 29.69 -38.99
CA ALA A 9 -14.03 28.54 -38.20
C ALA A 9 -12.99 28.94 -37.14
N VAL A 10 -13.42 29.04 -35.89
CA VAL A 10 -12.52 29.17 -34.73
C VAL A 10 -12.06 27.76 -34.35
N THR A 11 -10.85 27.40 -34.74
CA THR A 11 -10.15 26.24 -34.18
C THR A 11 -9.80 26.54 -32.72
N ALA A 12 -10.61 26.01 -31.80
CA ALA A 12 -10.28 25.98 -30.39
C ALA A 12 -9.11 25.00 -30.18
N LEU A 13 -7.89 25.52 -30.17
CA LEU A 13 -6.72 24.80 -29.66
C LEU A 13 -6.89 24.67 -28.14
N SER A 14 -7.52 23.58 -27.69
CA SER A 14 -7.52 23.19 -26.28
C SER A 14 -6.15 22.60 -25.92
N CYS A 15 -5.17 23.49 -25.75
CA CYS A 15 -3.94 23.16 -25.04
C CYS A 15 -4.31 22.81 -23.59
N SER A 16 -4.53 21.53 -23.33
CA SER A 16 -4.61 20.97 -21.99
C SER A 16 -3.20 20.92 -21.40
N LEU A 17 -2.60 22.09 -21.13
CA LEU A 17 -1.40 22.17 -20.31
C LEU A 17 -1.82 21.78 -18.89
N THR A 18 -1.65 20.50 -18.54
CA THR A 18 -1.70 20.08 -17.14
C THR A 18 -0.62 20.87 -16.42
N ALA A 19 -1.01 21.81 -15.56
CA ALA A 19 -0.07 22.56 -14.74
C ALA A 19 0.84 21.56 -14.00
N GLN A 20 2.15 21.68 -14.23
CA GLN A 20 3.15 20.82 -13.62
C GLN A 20 3.18 21.06 -12.10
N GLU A 21 3.05 20.00 -11.29
CA GLU A 21 2.92 20.11 -9.81
C GLU A 21 4.15 20.75 -9.16
N PHE A 22 5.35 20.46 -9.68
CA PHE A 22 6.62 21.06 -9.24
C PHE A 22 7.48 21.50 -10.42
N ALA A 23 8.37 22.46 -10.18
CA ALA A 23 9.28 22.95 -11.21
C ALA A 23 10.16 21.82 -11.74
N THR A 24 10.20 21.67 -13.07
CA THR A 24 11.05 20.69 -13.75
C THR A 24 12.31 21.33 -14.32
N TYR A 25 13.30 20.50 -14.61
CA TYR A 25 14.50 20.85 -15.36
C TYR A 25 14.29 20.61 -16.86
N LYS A 26 15.27 20.99 -17.69
CA LYS A 26 15.19 20.83 -19.17
C LYS A 26 14.96 19.38 -19.62
N ASN A 27 15.43 18.42 -18.82
CA ASN A 27 15.21 16.99 -19.02
C ASN A 27 13.77 16.53 -18.69
N GLY A 28 12.89 17.42 -18.22
CA GLY A 28 11.50 17.11 -17.88
C GLY A 28 11.29 16.54 -16.47
N PHE A 29 12.36 16.33 -15.69
CA PHE A 29 12.30 15.76 -14.34
C PHE A 29 12.32 16.83 -13.26
N ILE A 30 11.90 16.47 -12.05
CA ILE A 30 12.08 17.34 -10.87
C ILE A 30 13.54 17.43 -10.42
N TYR A 31 14.44 16.61 -10.98
CA TYR A 31 15.88 16.61 -10.72
C TYR A 31 16.68 17.04 -11.96
N GLY A 32 17.75 17.82 -11.76
CA GLY A 32 18.64 18.25 -12.84
C GLY A 32 19.51 17.12 -13.39
N GLU A 33 20.03 17.27 -14.60
CA GLU A 33 20.87 16.27 -15.27
C GLU A 33 22.11 15.88 -14.45
N GLU A 34 22.81 16.86 -13.86
CA GLU A 34 23.97 16.60 -13.00
C GLU A 34 23.59 15.73 -11.79
N THR A 35 22.44 16.01 -11.17
CA THR A 35 21.91 15.22 -10.06
C THR A 35 21.53 13.82 -10.50
N MET A 36 20.84 13.67 -11.63
CA MET A 36 20.49 12.35 -12.18
C MET A 36 21.73 11.52 -12.51
N ASN A 37 22.78 12.13 -13.06
CA ASN A 37 24.05 11.44 -13.32
C ASN A 37 24.73 10.98 -12.02
N LYS A 38 24.69 11.78 -10.95
CA LYS A 38 25.21 11.39 -9.63
C LYS A 38 24.41 10.22 -9.04
N LEU A 39 23.08 10.30 -9.08
CA LEU A 39 22.20 9.22 -8.63
C LEU A 39 22.42 7.94 -9.44
N GLY A 40 22.63 8.03 -10.75
CA GLY A 40 22.95 6.89 -11.61
C GLY A 40 24.20 6.14 -11.14
N LYS A 41 25.29 6.86 -10.83
CA LYS A 41 26.52 6.26 -10.30
C LYS A 41 26.31 5.56 -8.94
N ILE A 42 25.45 6.12 -8.09
CA ILE A 42 25.07 5.49 -6.81
C ILE A 42 24.32 4.18 -7.08
N VAL A 43 23.33 4.21 -7.99
CA VAL A 43 22.55 3.03 -8.38
C VAL A 43 23.44 1.94 -8.99
N ASP A 44 24.39 2.29 -9.85
CA ASP A 44 25.33 1.32 -10.41
C ASP A 44 26.15 0.62 -9.31
N SER A 45 26.60 1.39 -8.31
CA SER A 45 27.31 0.84 -7.15
C SER A 45 26.42 -0.06 -6.30
N LEU A 46 25.15 0.30 -6.12
CA LEU A 46 24.17 -0.51 -5.38
C LEU A 46 23.80 -1.79 -6.12
N ASN A 47 23.66 -1.74 -7.45
CA ASN A 47 23.43 -2.92 -8.27
C ASN A 47 24.62 -3.89 -8.20
N LEU A 48 25.85 -3.39 -8.14
CA LEU A 48 27.03 -4.22 -7.89
C LEU A 48 27.01 -4.83 -6.49
N LYS A 49 26.65 -4.04 -5.47
CA LYS A 49 26.50 -4.54 -4.09
C LYS A 49 25.41 -5.61 -3.98
N TYR A 50 24.28 -5.44 -4.67
CA TYR A 50 23.17 -6.41 -4.70
C TYR A 50 23.63 -7.79 -5.19
N LYS A 51 24.55 -7.86 -6.17
CA LYS A 51 25.14 -9.13 -6.62
C LYS A 51 25.92 -9.88 -5.53
N THR A 52 26.27 -9.20 -4.44
CA THR A 52 26.99 -9.74 -3.28
C THR A 52 26.15 -9.78 -2.01
N CYS A 53 24.86 -9.39 -2.07
CA CYS A 53 23.94 -9.50 -0.94
C CYS A 53 23.63 -10.97 -0.63
N ASP A 54 23.18 -11.23 0.60
CA ASP A 54 22.64 -12.54 0.96
C ASP A 54 21.29 -12.77 0.26
N LEU A 55 21.36 -13.39 -0.93
CA LEU A 55 20.18 -13.73 -1.74
C LEU A 55 19.42 -14.96 -1.19
N ASN A 56 19.86 -15.53 -0.06
CA ASN A 56 19.23 -16.68 0.58
C ASN A 56 18.29 -16.29 1.72
N GLN A 57 18.14 -15.00 2.02
CA GLN A 57 17.16 -14.55 3.01
C GLN A 57 15.76 -15.03 2.63
N VAL A 58 15.12 -15.76 3.53
CA VAL A 58 13.76 -16.27 3.38
C VAL A 58 12.79 -15.32 4.07
N PHE A 59 11.76 -14.93 3.34
CA PHE A 59 10.64 -14.16 3.88
C PHE A 59 9.43 -15.06 4.03
N ASP A 60 8.68 -14.86 5.10
CA ASP A 60 7.50 -15.62 5.44
C ASP A 60 6.24 -14.80 5.12
N SER A 61 5.21 -15.45 4.59
CA SER A 61 3.91 -14.82 4.39
C SER A 61 3.30 -14.39 5.71
N LYS A 62 2.34 -13.44 5.68
CA LYS A 62 1.53 -13.17 6.87
C LYS A 62 0.81 -14.44 7.36
N LEU A 63 0.54 -14.48 8.66
CA LEU A 63 -0.29 -15.52 9.26
C LEU A 63 -1.71 -15.40 8.72
N GLN A 64 -2.20 -16.44 8.09
CA GLN A 64 -3.50 -16.45 7.43
C GLN A 64 -4.29 -17.73 7.68
N THR A 65 -5.62 -17.64 7.63
CA THR A 65 -6.53 -18.79 7.72
C THR A 65 -7.83 -18.51 6.98
N LYS A 66 -8.69 -19.53 6.90
CA LYS A 66 -10.08 -19.38 6.44
C LYS A 66 -11.01 -19.28 7.64
N GLY A 67 -12.04 -18.45 7.53
CA GLY A 67 -13.01 -18.27 8.58
C GLY A 67 -14.33 -17.69 8.12
N TYR A 68 -15.23 -17.53 9.08
CA TYR A 68 -16.52 -16.88 8.90
C TYR A 68 -16.58 -15.64 9.79
N SER A 69 -17.18 -14.55 9.30
CA SER A 69 -17.53 -13.41 10.14
C SER A 69 -18.99 -13.52 10.54
N VAL A 70 -19.29 -13.19 11.78
CA VAL A 70 -20.60 -13.27 12.41
C VAL A 70 -20.83 -11.97 13.15
N VAL A 71 -21.96 -11.32 12.84
CA VAL A 71 -22.38 -10.08 13.49
C VAL A 71 -23.79 -10.27 14.03
N LEU A 72 -23.96 -10.06 15.33
CA LEU A 72 -25.25 -10.16 16.02
C LEU A 72 -25.53 -8.84 16.74
N LYS A 73 -26.55 -8.12 16.27
CA LYS A 73 -26.91 -6.75 16.72
C LYS A 73 -28.20 -6.68 17.54
N SER A 74 -28.90 -7.80 17.67
CA SER A 74 -30.14 -7.94 18.43
C SER A 74 -30.28 -9.37 18.93
N GLY A 75 -31.26 -9.62 19.81
CA GLY A 75 -31.46 -10.93 20.42
C GLY A 75 -30.67 -11.14 21.72
N PRO A 76 -30.42 -12.39 22.14
CA PRO A 76 -29.79 -12.68 23.43
C PRO A 76 -28.25 -12.57 23.37
N ILE A 77 -27.72 -11.37 23.11
CA ILE A 77 -26.28 -11.10 22.91
C ILE A 77 -25.42 -11.59 24.07
N ALA A 78 -25.82 -11.30 25.31
CA ALA A 78 -25.09 -11.75 26.50
C ALA A 78 -25.02 -13.29 26.60
N GLN A 79 -26.04 -14.01 26.11
CA GLN A 79 -25.99 -15.47 26.02
C GLN A 79 -25.09 -15.93 24.86
N ALA A 80 -25.14 -15.25 23.71
CA ALA A 80 -24.27 -15.55 22.58
C ALA A 80 -22.79 -15.45 22.98
N LYS A 81 -22.43 -14.42 23.76
CA LYS A 81 -21.10 -14.28 24.34
C LYS A 81 -20.73 -15.49 25.21
N LYS A 82 -21.60 -15.89 26.14
CA LYS A 82 -21.34 -17.05 27.03
C LYS A 82 -21.16 -18.35 26.24
N ASP A 83 -21.94 -18.53 25.18
CA ASP A 83 -21.82 -19.71 24.33
C ASP A 83 -20.50 -19.70 23.54
N MET A 84 -20.05 -18.53 23.06
CA MET A 84 -18.72 -18.37 22.46
C MET A 84 -17.60 -18.60 23.47
N ASP A 85 -17.74 -18.12 24.72
CA ASP A 85 -16.80 -18.42 25.82
C ASP A 85 -16.70 -19.95 26.06
N MET A 86 -17.82 -20.66 25.92
CA MET A 86 -17.92 -22.13 26.00
C MET A 86 -17.54 -22.86 24.69
N ASN A 87 -17.10 -22.10 23.67
CA ASN A 87 -16.72 -22.61 22.36
C ASN A 87 -17.80 -23.45 21.66
N ILE A 88 -19.05 -22.97 21.67
CA ILE A 88 -20.16 -23.52 20.87
C ILE A 88 -19.72 -23.75 19.41
N SER A 89 -20.18 -24.84 18.80
CA SER A 89 -19.91 -25.09 17.38
C SER A 89 -20.55 -24.01 16.50
N PHE A 90 -19.99 -23.75 15.32
CA PHE A 90 -20.60 -22.79 14.41
C PHE A 90 -22.04 -23.18 14.02
N ASP A 91 -22.28 -24.46 13.72
CA ASP A 91 -23.61 -24.92 13.33
C ASP A 91 -24.64 -24.79 14.47
N ASP A 92 -24.25 -25.07 15.71
CA ASP A 92 -25.15 -24.91 16.85
C ASP A 92 -25.36 -23.43 17.20
N PHE A 93 -24.35 -22.58 17.02
CA PHE A 93 -24.50 -21.14 17.12
C PHE A 93 -25.54 -20.65 16.11
N MET A 94 -25.46 -21.06 14.84
CA MET A 94 -26.40 -20.62 13.81
C MET A 94 -27.83 -21.13 14.03
N LYS A 95 -28.01 -22.32 14.64
CA LYS A 95 -29.34 -22.80 15.05
C LYS A 95 -29.92 -21.98 16.20
N LYS A 96 -29.08 -21.57 17.15
CA LYS A 96 -29.49 -20.85 18.36
C LYS A 96 -29.69 -19.35 18.12
N TYR A 97 -28.96 -18.77 17.16
CA TYR A 97 -28.97 -17.35 16.80
C TYR A 97 -29.22 -17.17 15.29
N PRO A 98 -30.40 -17.56 14.78
CA PRO A 98 -30.70 -17.51 13.35
C PRO A 98 -30.71 -16.08 12.77
N GLU A 99 -30.82 -15.05 13.60
CA GLU A 99 -30.78 -13.65 13.23
C GLU A 99 -29.37 -13.08 13.01
N ALA A 100 -28.31 -13.86 13.30
CA ALA A 100 -26.93 -13.44 13.07
C ALA A 100 -26.64 -13.26 11.58
N VAL A 101 -25.98 -12.14 11.23
CA VAL A 101 -25.50 -11.88 9.88
C VAL A 101 -24.15 -12.58 9.72
N VAL A 102 -24.03 -13.43 8.68
CA VAL A 102 -22.82 -14.23 8.46
C VAL A 102 -22.25 -14.01 7.07
N LYS A 103 -20.93 -13.80 6.99
CA LYS A 103 -20.16 -13.98 5.76
C LYS A 103 -19.29 -15.23 5.88
N LYS A 104 -19.35 -16.09 4.87
CA LYS A 104 -18.60 -17.36 4.83
C LYS A 104 -17.38 -17.28 3.92
N ASP A 105 -16.49 -18.24 4.10
CA ASP A 105 -15.35 -18.50 3.21
C ASP A 105 -14.43 -17.28 3.05
N LEU A 106 -14.08 -16.66 4.17
CA LEU A 106 -13.24 -15.46 4.22
C LEU A 106 -11.77 -15.82 4.34
N LEU A 107 -10.89 -15.00 3.75
CA LEU A 107 -9.47 -14.97 4.10
C LEU A 107 -9.27 -14.04 5.29
N LEU A 108 -8.74 -14.59 6.38
CA LEU A 108 -8.46 -13.85 7.61
C LEU A 108 -6.95 -13.75 7.81
N ILE A 109 -6.46 -12.54 8.07
CA ILE A 109 -5.04 -12.27 8.36
C ILE A 109 -4.92 -11.97 9.85
N LYS A 110 -3.91 -12.57 10.49
CA LYS A 110 -3.54 -12.25 11.87
C LYS A 110 -2.20 -11.51 11.86
N SER A 111 -2.15 -10.37 12.53
CA SER A 111 -0.95 -9.54 12.60
C SER A 111 -0.65 -9.13 14.05
N LYS A 112 0.62 -8.82 14.32
CA LYS A 112 1.00 -8.05 15.51
C LYS A 112 1.08 -6.59 15.11
N ALA A 113 0.29 -5.74 15.78
CA ALA A 113 0.22 -4.32 15.50
C ALA A 113 0.33 -3.50 16.79
N LYS A 114 0.36 -2.17 16.64
CA LYS A 114 0.19 -1.20 17.73
C LYS A 114 -1.10 -0.45 17.51
N ASN A 115 -1.90 -0.32 18.56
CA ASN A 115 -3.10 0.50 18.51
C ASN A 115 -2.77 1.99 18.64
N TYR A 116 -3.80 2.85 18.62
CA TYR A 116 -3.67 4.31 18.76
C TYR A 116 -3.05 4.79 20.08
N GLN A 117 -2.90 3.90 21.07
CA GLN A 117 -2.24 4.16 22.36
C GLN A 117 -0.83 3.56 22.42
N ASP A 118 -0.24 3.19 21.28
CA ASP A 118 1.07 2.53 21.17
C ASP A 118 1.18 1.16 21.86
N LYS A 119 0.06 0.54 22.22
CA LYS A 119 0.01 -0.76 22.88
C LYS A 119 0.03 -1.87 21.84
N ASP A 120 0.83 -2.90 22.13
CA ASP A 120 0.86 -4.11 21.31
C ASP A 120 -0.50 -4.83 21.34
N ILE A 121 -1.03 -5.11 20.16
CA ILE A 121 -2.27 -5.85 19.93
C ILE A 121 -2.04 -7.02 18.97
N ILE A 122 -2.95 -7.99 19.02
CA ILE A 122 -3.16 -8.94 17.93
C ILE A 122 -4.38 -8.42 17.16
N GLU A 123 -4.20 -8.21 15.88
CA GLU A 123 -5.23 -7.79 14.97
C GLU A 123 -5.60 -8.98 14.09
N ILE A 124 -6.91 -9.25 13.94
CA ILE A 124 -7.43 -10.22 12.98
C ILE A 124 -8.35 -9.48 12.02
N THR A 125 -8.02 -9.50 10.74
CA THR A 125 -8.71 -8.71 9.71
C THR A 125 -9.28 -9.62 8.62
N GLU A 126 -10.53 -9.36 8.23
CA GLU A 126 -11.16 -9.90 7.02
C GLU A 126 -10.62 -9.20 5.78
N ILE A 127 -10.09 -9.96 4.82
CA ILE A 127 -9.75 -9.40 3.51
C ILE A 127 -11.01 -9.41 2.63
N SER A 128 -11.69 -8.27 2.58
CA SER A 128 -12.84 -8.07 1.71
C SER A 128 -12.42 -7.91 0.25
N VAL A 129 -12.96 -8.76 -0.63
CA VAL A 129 -12.65 -8.72 -2.07
C VAL A 129 -13.60 -7.82 -2.88
N ASN A 130 -14.83 -7.61 -2.41
CA ASN A 130 -15.89 -6.92 -3.19
C ASN A 130 -16.66 -5.85 -2.43
N ASP A 131 -16.30 -5.57 -1.18
CA ASP A 131 -16.87 -4.51 -0.38
C ASP A 131 -15.76 -3.81 0.43
N ASP A 132 -16.06 -2.62 0.93
CA ASP A 132 -15.15 -1.87 1.80
C ASP A 132 -15.44 -2.16 3.28
N ASN A 133 -16.19 -3.23 3.58
CA ASN A 133 -16.72 -3.55 4.91
C ASN A 133 -16.06 -4.82 5.48
N GLY A 134 -14.74 -4.84 5.47
CA GLY A 134 -13.95 -5.87 6.16
C GLY A 134 -14.09 -5.69 7.67
N MET A 135 -14.42 -6.77 8.38
CA MET A 135 -14.41 -6.76 9.84
C MET A 135 -12.97 -6.85 10.36
N GLU A 136 -12.71 -6.18 11.47
CA GLU A 136 -11.44 -6.24 12.18
C GLU A 136 -11.70 -6.45 13.67
N ILE A 137 -10.92 -7.33 14.29
CA ILE A 137 -10.98 -7.56 15.73
C ILE A 137 -9.58 -7.38 16.31
N GLU A 138 -9.44 -6.39 17.18
CA GLU A 138 -8.25 -6.16 17.99
C GLU A 138 -8.39 -6.85 19.36
N ILE A 139 -7.35 -7.57 19.78
CA ILE A 139 -7.24 -8.11 21.14
C ILE A 139 -5.88 -7.73 21.75
N PRO A 140 -5.78 -7.51 23.07
CA PRO A 140 -4.50 -7.23 23.72
C PRO A 140 -3.46 -8.31 23.43
N TYR A 141 -2.24 -7.89 23.08
CA TYR A 141 -1.20 -8.85 22.73
C TYR A 141 -0.78 -9.71 23.93
N LYS A 142 -0.86 -11.03 23.74
CA LYS A 142 -0.23 -12.03 24.60
C LYS A 142 0.42 -13.09 23.69
N LYS A 143 1.70 -13.40 23.92
CA LYS A 143 2.47 -14.35 23.08
C LYS A 143 1.77 -15.70 22.94
N GLU A 144 1.16 -16.18 24.01
CA GLU A 144 0.38 -17.41 24.03
C GLU A 144 -0.84 -17.34 23.10
N LEU A 145 -1.59 -16.23 23.11
CA LEU A 145 -2.74 -16.04 22.22
C LEU A 145 -2.32 -15.95 20.75
N TYR A 146 -1.15 -15.38 20.47
CA TYR A 146 -0.65 -15.26 19.11
C TYR A 146 -0.26 -16.60 18.50
N THR A 147 0.30 -17.52 19.30
CA THR A 147 0.85 -18.79 18.83
C THR A 147 -0.07 -20.00 19.03
N LYS A 148 -1.11 -19.87 19.87
CA LYS A 148 -2.02 -20.97 20.20
C LYS A 148 -2.81 -21.44 18.97
N PRO A 149 -3.02 -22.78 18.82
CA PRO A 149 -3.95 -23.32 17.84
C PRO A 149 -5.34 -22.72 17.98
N ALA A 150 -5.89 -22.28 16.85
CA ALA A 150 -7.12 -21.50 16.76
C ALA A 150 -8.22 -22.20 15.94
N LYS A 151 -7.96 -23.39 15.39
CA LYS A 151 -8.95 -24.18 14.65
C LYS A 151 -10.22 -24.44 15.46
N ASN A 152 -11.37 -24.24 14.85
CA ASN A 152 -12.72 -24.40 15.39
C ASN A 152 -12.96 -23.57 16.66
N LYS A 153 -12.41 -22.35 16.70
CA LYS A 153 -12.55 -21.42 17.82
C LYS A 153 -13.09 -20.07 17.37
N TRP A 154 -13.68 -19.39 18.34
CA TRP A 154 -14.14 -18.02 18.20
C TRP A 154 -13.05 -17.02 18.60
N VAL A 155 -13.00 -15.92 17.86
CA VAL A 155 -12.38 -14.67 18.31
C VAL A 155 -13.44 -13.59 18.14
N TYR A 156 -13.76 -12.84 19.19
CA TYR A 156 -14.86 -11.89 19.15
C TYR A 156 -14.57 -10.61 19.91
N SER A 157 -15.25 -9.55 19.49
CA SER A 157 -15.40 -8.29 20.19
C SER A 157 -16.84 -8.16 20.67
N TYR A 158 -17.02 -7.83 21.96
CA TYR A 158 -18.33 -7.67 22.57
C TYR A 158 -18.49 -6.24 23.09
N SER A 159 -19.52 -5.58 22.59
CA SER A 159 -19.86 -4.21 22.94
C SER A 159 -21.12 -4.19 23.80
N LYS A 160 -20.96 -3.75 25.06
CA LYS A 160 -22.09 -3.54 25.97
C LYS A 160 -22.96 -2.39 25.48
N LYS A 161 -24.26 -2.46 25.78
CA LYS A 161 -25.18 -1.33 25.57
C LYS A 161 -24.67 -0.08 26.30
N THR A 162 -24.70 1.04 25.60
CA THR A 162 -24.41 2.38 26.13
C THR A 162 -25.59 3.31 25.86
N SER A 163 -25.51 4.58 26.27
CA SER A 163 -26.47 5.60 25.85
C SER A 163 -26.42 5.93 24.36
N TYR A 164 -25.34 5.55 23.67
CA TYR A 164 -25.08 5.89 22.26
C TYR A 164 -25.10 4.69 21.32
N SER A 165 -25.11 3.46 21.85
CA SER A 165 -25.03 2.23 21.05
C SER A 165 -25.79 1.09 21.71
N GLU A 166 -26.45 0.28 20.88
CA GLU A 166 -27.05 -0.98 21.32
C GLU A 166 -25.97 -2.02 21.63
N GLU A 167 -26.34 -3.06 22.37
CA GLU A 167 -25.48 -4.20 22.62
C GLU A 167 -25.27 -5.00 21.33
N TYR A 168 -24.03 -5.36 21.01
CA TYR A 168 -23.75 -6.21 19.85
C TYR A 168 -22.47 -7.02 20.05
N ILE A 169 -22.32 -8.07 19.24
CA ILE A 169 -21.12 -8.91 19.20
C ILE A 169 -20.71 -9.12 17.73
N GLU A 170 -19.40 -9.02 17.50
CA GLU A 170 -18.74 -9.25 16.22
C GLU A 170 -17.71 -10.35 16.43
N ALA A 171 -17.69 -11.36 15.56
CA ALA A 171 -16.90 -12.55 15.80
C ALA A 171 -16.39 -13.21 14.52
N PHE A 172 -15.17 -13.71 14.57
CA PHE A 172 -14.64 -14.67 13.63
C PHE A 172 -14.77 -16.09 14.17
N TYR A 173 -15.30 -17.00 13.36
CA TYR A 173 -15.15 -18.44 13.55
C TYR A 173 -14.03 -18.96 12.65
N LEU A 174 -13.01 -19.56 13.23
CA LEU A 174 -11.78 -19.96 12.51
C LEU A 174 -11.86 -21.44 12.10
N LEU A 175 -11.83 -21.73 10.80
CA LEU A 175 -11.97 -23.10 10.28
C LEU A 175 -10.68 -23.92 10.38
N ASP A 176 -9.53 -23.25 10.44
CA ASP A 176 -8.22 -23.85 10.58
C ASP A 176 -7.29 -22.96 11.41
N ASN A 177 -6.14 -23.50 11.81
CA ASN A 177 -5.08 -22.73 12.42
C ASN A 177 -4.50 -21.72 11.42
N PHE A 178 -4.09 -20.56 11.94
CA PHE A 178 -3.28 -19.62 11.17
C PHE A 178 -1.97 -20.26 10.75
N LYS A 179 -1.63 -20.10 9.48
CA LYS A 179 -0.41 -20.62 8.86
C LYS A 179 0.35 -19.49 8.18
N SER A 180 1.66 -19.62 8.17
CA SER A 180 2.58 -18.81 7.39
C SER A 180 3.46 -19.77 6.60
N ILE A 181 3.78 -19.41 5.36
CA ILE A 181 4.65 -20.21 4.50
C ILE A 181 5.84 -19.38 4.05
N PRO A 182 7.02 -19.99 3.87
CA PRO A 182 8.15 -19.30 3.26
C PRO A 182 7.82 -18.97 1.80
N LEU A 183 8.11 -17.74 1.40
CA LEU A 183 7.95 -17.28 0.02
C LEU A 183 9.00 -17.94 -0.88
N ALA A 184 8.59 -18.28 -2.10
CA ALA A 184 9.49 -18.84 -3.10
C ALA A 184 10.66 -17.87 -3.40
N PRO A 185 11.89 -18.37 -3.71
CA PRO A 185 13.08 -17.53 -3.87
C PRO A 185 12.94 -16.37 -4.85
N LYS A 186 12.11 -16.53 -5.90
CA LYS A 186 11.87 -15.45 -6.87
C LYS A 186 11.22 -14.21 -6.22
N TYR A 187 10.30 -14.41 -5.27
CA TYR A 187 9.63 -13.31 -4.56
C TYR A 187 10.52 -12.72 -3.48
N SER A 188 11.23 -13.57 -2.74
CA SER A 188 12.25 -13.13 -1.79
C SER A 188 13.29 -12.23 -2.47
N ARG A 189 13.76 -12.58 -3.68
CA ARG A 189 14.71 -11.74 -4.43
C ARG A 189 14.19 -10.34 -4.77
N GLN A 190 12.89 -10.19 -5.04
CA GLN A 190 12.27 -8.88 -5.27
C GLN A 190 12.26 -8.05 -3.99
N ILE A 191 11.91 -8.67 -2.86
CA ILE A 191 11.95 -8.02 -1.55
C ILE A 191 13.40 -7.61 -1.21
N ILE A 192 14.38 -8.52 -1.36
CA ILE A 192 15.81 -8.24 -1.12
C ILE A 192 16.31 -7.10 -2.01
N TYR A 193 15.91 -7.08 -3.29
CA TYR A 193 16.28 -6.02 -4.22
C TYR A 193 15.75 -4.66 -3.71
N SER A 194 14.48 -4.63 -3.32
CA SER A 194 13.86 -3.41 -2.77
C SER A 194 14.52 -2.95 -1.47
N ASP A 195 14.78 -3.86 -0.52
CA ASP A 195 15.41 -3.54 0.76
C ASP A 195 16.86 -3.09 0.61
N CYS A 196 17.61 -3.72 -0.30
CA CYS A 196 18.98 -3.35 -0.61
C CYS A 196 19.07 -1.95 -1.24
N LEU A 197 18.14 -1.60 -2.13
CA LEU A 197 18.10 -0.26 -2.72
C LEU A 197 17.63 0.79 -1.72
N ILE A 198 16.59 0.51 -0.93
CA ILE A 198 15.98 1.52 -0.05
C ILE A 198 16.84 1.84 1.18
N ASP A 199 17.76 0.93 1.55
CA ASP A 199 18.51 0.94 2.79
C ASP A 199 17.59 1.01 4.01
N THR A 200 17.21 -0.14 4.51
CA THR A 200 16.29 -0.33 5.63
C THR A 200 16.90 0.06 6.99
N SER A 201 18.21 0.34 7.07
CA SER A 201 18.87 0.70 8.33
C SER A 201 18.57 2.12 8.83
N LEU A 202 18.25 3.04 7.90
CA LEU A 202 18.06 4.46 8.20
C LEU A 202 16.63 4.94 7.89
N PRO A 203 15.93 5.56 8.86
CA PRO A 203 14.63 6.17 8.61
C PRO A 203 14.76 7.47 7.80
N LYS A 204 13.68 7.82 7.09
CA LYS A 204 13.56 9.08 6.33
C LYS A 204 13.64 10.29 7.28
N LEU A 205 12.73 10.35 8.25
CA LEU A 205 12.78 11.31 9.35
C LEU A 205 13.65 10.77 10.49
N LYS A 206 14.17 11.66 11.34
CA LYS A 206 14.89 11.24 12.55
C LYS A 206 13.93 10.60 13.55
N LYS A 207 14.43 9.69 14.39
CA LYS A 207 13.60 8.98 15.38
C LYS A 207 13.00 9.91 16.44
N ASP A 208 13.68 11.02 16.72
CA ASP A 208 13.30 12.08 17.64
C ASP A 208 12.67 13.29 16.94
N ALA A 209 12.28 13.14 15.66
CA ALA A 209 11.58 14.18 14.92
C ALA A 209 10.28 14.57 15.65
N LYS A 210 10.02 15.87 15.76
CA LYS A 210 8.86 16.40 16.47
C LYS A 210 7.77 16.81 15.49
N GLU A 211 6.51 16.59 15.87
CA GLU A 211 5.40 17.18 15.14
C GLU A 211 5.55 18.70 15.07
N GLY A 212 5.38 19.27 13.88
CA GLY A 212 5.59 20.70 13.68
C GLY A 212 5.31 21.16 12.26
N ARG A 213 5.65 22.43 12.01
CA ARG A 213 5.55 23.05 10.69
C ARG A 213 6.91 23.06 10.01
N LEU A 214 6.89 23.14 8.68
CA LEU A 214 8.11 23.37 7.92
C LEU A 214 8.82 24.65 8.41
N PRO A 215 10.17 24.70 8.38
CA PRO A 215 10.91 25.89 8.78
C PRO A 215 10.45 27.15 8.03
N ASP A 216 10.32 28.26 8.75
CA ASP A 216 10.10 29.56 8.12
C ASP A 216 11.28 29.89 7.21
N GLY A 217 11.01 30.34 5.98
CA GLY A 217 12.05 30.77 5.04
C GLY A 217 12.68 29.65 4.20
N ILE A 218 11.93 28.62 3.80
CA ILE A 218 12.36 27.70 2.72
C ILE A 218 12.90 28.55 1.55
N PRO A 219 14.20 28.46 1.23
CA PRO A 219 14.77 29.34 0.23
C PRO A 219 14.07 29.16 -1.11
N GLN A 220 13.56 30.24 -1.69
CA GLN A 220 12.86 30.18 -3.00
C GLN A 220 13.73 29.55 -4.09
N ASN A 221 15.05 29.57 -3.93
CA ASN A 221 15.99 28.94 -4.84
C ASN A 221 17.02 28.07 -4.10
N ILE A 222 16.57 26.92 -3.59
CA ILE A 222 17.42 25.89 -2.97
C ILE A 222 18.63 25.53 -3.84
N ARG A 223 18.51 25.64 -5.17
CA ARG A 223 19.59 25.29 -6.11
C ARG A 223 20.86 26.10 -5.87
N LYS A 224 20.72 27.38 -5.46
CA LYS A 224 21.83 28.31 -5.23
C LYS A 224 22.58 28.06 -3.91
N LEU A 225 22.02 27.25 -3.02
CA LEU A 225 22.66 26.93 -1.76
C LEU A 225 23.95 26.13 -2.00
N SER A 226 24.96 26.37 -1.17
CA SER A 226 26.14 25.52 -1.08
C SER A 226 25.76 24.10 -0.61
N LYS A 227 26.67 23.14 -0.80
CA LYS A 227 26.47 21.76 -0.35
C LYS A 227 26.18 21.69 1.16
N THR A 228 26.96 22.41 1.98
CA THR A 228 26.79 22.45 3.44
C THR A 228 25.44 23.02 3.86
N GLU A 229 24.97 24.07 3.17
CA GLU A 229 23.64 24.64 3.43
C GLU A 229 22.51 23.67 3.07
N LYS A 230 22.66 22.92 1.97
CA LYS A 230 21.69 21.87 1.59
C LYS A 230 21.67 20.72 2.59
N GLU A 231 22.83 20.30 3.09
CA GLU A 231 22.94 19.25 4.11
C GLU A 231 22.30 19.69 5.43
N LYS A 232 22.52 20.94 5.85
CA LYS A 232 21.85 21.51 7.03
C LYS A 232 20.34 21.58 6.84
N LEU A 233 19.87 22.10 5.70
CA LEU A 233 18.45 22.18 5.42
C LEU A 233 17.79 20.80 5.34
N LEU A 234 18.48 19.81 4.77
CA LEU A 234 18.03 18.42 4.79
C LEU A 234 17.88 17.91 6.23
N ASP A 235 18.86 18.19 7.09
CA ASP A 235 18.83 17.79 8.50
C ASP A 235 17.65 18.43 9.27
N ASP A 236 17.39 19.72 9.03
CA ASP A 236 16.25 20.45 9.60
C ASP A 236 14.92 19.82 9.14
N PHE A 237 14.77 19.54 7.84
CA PHE A 237 13.57 18.89 7.29
C PHE A 237 13.34 17.49 7.84
N ARG A 238 14.41 16.75 8.16
CA ARG A 238 14.30 15.41 8.75
C ARG A 238 13.96 15.43 10.23
N SER A 239 14.13 16.56 10.90
CA SER A 239 13.89 16.74 12.34
C SER A 239 12.45 17.15 12.67
N VAL A 240 11.63 17.42 11.64
CA VAL A 240 10.23 17.80 11.79
C VAL A 240 9.33 16.74 11.14
N HIS A 241 8.27 16.36 11.82
CA HIS A 241 7.20 15.52 11.29
C HIS A 241 6.01 16.41 10.94
N VAL A 242 5.75 16.59 9.65
CA VAL A 242 4.64 17.42 9.17
C VAL A 242 3.44 16.52 8.90
N VAL A 243 2.36 16.73 9.66
CA VAL A 243 1.08 16.03 9.50
C VAL A 243 0.08 16.96 8.83
N GLY A 244 -0.57 16.49 7.76
CA GLY A 244 -1.55 17.29 7.04
C GLY A 244 -2.86 17.40 7.82
N LEU A 245 -3.34 18.62 8.06
CA LEU A 245 -4.53 18.85 8.90
C LEU A 245 -5.85 18.56 8.14
N CYS A 246 -5.82 18.60 6.81
CA CYS A 246 -6.97 18.29 5.97
C CYS A 246 -6.55 17.63 4.64
N SER A 247 -7.52 17.16 3.86
CA SER A 247 -7.30 16.45 2.59
C SER A 247 -6.62 17.31 1.51
N GLN A 248 -6.72 18.63 1.64
CA GLN A 248 -6.12 19.62 0.74
C GLN A 248 -4.75 20.13 1.24
N ASP A 249 -4.33 19.74 2.45
CA ASP A 249 -3.05 20.17 3.01
C ASP A 249 -1.90 19.51 2.26
N ASN A 250 -1.14 20.34 1.55
CA ASN A 250 0.02 19.92 0.76
C ASN A 250 1.32 19.98 1.56
N SER A 251 1.32 20.44 2.81
CA SER A 251 2.56 20.62 3.59
C SER A 251 3.39 19.33 3.72
N PRO A 252 2.79 18.16 4.02
CA PRO A 252 3.55 16.90 4.05
C PRO A 252 4.11 16.50 2.68
N ARG A 253 3.35 16.76 1.61
CA ARG A 253 3.75 16.50 0.23
C ARG A 253 4.93 17.39 -0.18
N VAL A 254 4.86 18.67 0.16
CA VAL A 254 5.92 19.66 -0.05
C VAL A 254 7.18 19.27 0.73
N GLN A 255 7.04 18.84 2.00
CA GLN A 255 8.16 18.29 2.77
C GLN A 255 8.81 17.11 2.04
N GLY A 256 8.02 16.15 1.56
CA GLY A 256 8.53 14.98 0.83
C GLY A 256 9.35 15.36 -0.40
N VAL A 257 8.87 16.32 -1.18
CA VAL A 257 9.57 16.82 -2.38
C VAL A 257 10.87 17.49 -2.01
N TYR A 258 10.89 18.35 -1.00
CA TYR A 258 12.13 18.98 -0.55
C TYR A 258 13.12 17.98 0.04
N LEU A 259 12.66 17.00 0.82
CA LEU A 259 13.50 15.90 1.28
C LEU A 259 14.12 15.17 0.10
N ALA A 260 13.33 14.83 -0.94
CA ALA A 260 13.84 14.15 -2.13
C ALA A 260 14.83 15.01 -2.93
N LEU A 261 14.55 16.30 -3.13
CA LEU A 261 15.44 17.22 -3.85
C LEU A 261 16.77 17.41 -3.11
N LEU A 262 16.71 17.75 -1.81
CA LEU A 262 17.91 18.02 -1.00
C LEU A 262 18.76 16.77 -0.85
N SER A 263 18.15 15.61 -0.61
CA SER A 263 18.88 14.34 -0.52
C SER A 263 19.48 13.91 -1.86
N ALA A 264 18.81 14.17 -2.98
CA ALA A 264 19.38 13.93 -4.31
C ALA A 264 20.63 14.81 -4.54
N GLU A 265 20.52 16.12 -4.28
CA GLU A 265 21.60 17.08 -4.52
C GLU A 265 22.80 16.90 -3.56
N THR A 266 22.57 16.33 -2.37
CA THR A 266 23.60 16.00 -1.37
C THR A 266 24.08 14.55 -1.44
N ALA A 267 23.57 13.75 -2.40
CA ALA A 267 23.87 12.33 -2.56
C ALA A 267 23.52 11.45 -1.32
N ASN A 268 22.52 11.86 -0.54
CA ASN A 268 21.99 11.09 0.58
C ASN A 268 20.95 10.06 0.11
N TRP A 269 21.43 8.95 -0.45
CA TRP A 269 20.61 7.93 -1.09
C TRP A 269 19.48 7.34 -0.23
N PRO A 270 19.72 6.93 1.05
CA PRO A 270 18.67 6.32 1.87
C PRO A 270 17.46 7.23 2.11
N VAL A 271 17.68 8.55 2.18
CA VAL A 271 16.62 9.55 2.31
C VAL A 271 15.99 9.87 0.96
N PHE A 272 16.80 9.93 -0.09
CA PHE A 272 16.34 10.19 -1.45
C PHE A 272 15.30 9.17 -1.90
N LEU A 273 15.65 7.87 -1.88
CA LEU A 273 14.77 6.86 -2.45
C LEU A 273 13.47 6.73 -1.66
N LYS A 274 13.53 6.77 -0.32
CA LYS A 274 12.31 6.76 0.52
C LYS A 274 11.42 7.97 0.26
N SER A 275 12.00 9.17 0.19
CA SER A 275 11.25 10.39 -0.09
C SER A 275 10.64 10.37 -1.50
N HIS A 276 11.38 9.88 -2.49
CA HIS A 276 10.88 9.73 -3.85
C HIS A 276 9.75 8.69 -3.95
N LEU A 277 9.87 7.56 -3.26
CA LEU A 277 8.81 6.55 -3.20
C LEU A 277 7.58 7.08 -2.45
N ASP A 278 7.75 7.87 -1.39
CA ASP A 278 6.62 8.54 -0.72
C ASP A 278 5.91 9.51 -1.65
N ILE A 279 6.68 10.20 -2.50
CA ILE A 279 6.12 11.07 -3.52
C ILE A 279 5.29 10.23 -4.50
N MET A 280 5.87 9.18 -5.07
CA MET A 280 5.18 8.31 -6.03
C MET A 280 3.93 7.65 -5.42
N ASN A 281 3.99 7.24 -4.15
CA ASN A 281 2.90 6.55 -3.44
C ASN A 281 1.90 7.50 -2.75
N ASP A 282 2.10 8.82 -2.79
CA ASP A 282 1.38 9.79 -1.94
C ASP A 282 1.30 9.38 -0.45
N ARG A 283 2.38 8.76 0.05
CA ARG A 283 2.48 8.18 1.39
C ARG A 283 2.87 9.26 2.40
N PHE A 284 1.90 10.06 2.80
CA PHE A 284 2.08 11.12 3.80
C PHE A 284 0.97 11.09 4.85
N ASP A 285 1.36 11.37 6.10
CA ASP A 285 0.47 11.38 7.25
C ASP A 285 -0.48 12.57 7.20
N ARG A 286 -1.78 12.29 7.37
CA ARG A 286 -2.85 13.29 7.32
C ARG A 286 -3.98 12.89 8.27
N SER A 287 -4.64 13.88 8.87
CA SER A 287 -5.82 13.68 9.74
C SER A 287 -7.10 13.32 8.96
N SER A 288 -7.07 13.37 7.62
CA SER A 288 -8.22 13.03 6.77
C SER A 288 -7.78 12.41 5.44
N ASP A 289 -8.68 11.65 4.81
CA ASP A 289 -8.41 10.97 3.54
C ASP A 289 -8.15 11.98 2.40
N SER A 290 -7.08 11.80 1.62
CA SER A 290 -6.61 12.77 0.62
C SER A 290 -7.34 12.71 -0.72
N SER A 291 -8.54 12.14 -0.80
CA SER A 291 -9.29 11.78 -2.02
C SER A 291 -9.26 12.87 -3.12
N TYR A 292 -9.53 14.13 -2.78
CA TYR A 292 -9.56 15.26 -3.72
C TYR A 292 -8.20 15.67 -4.29
N ALA A 293 -7.12 15.59 -3.51
CA ALA A 293 -5.80 16.04 -3.96
C ALA A 293 -5.08 15.00 -4.84
N ARG A 294 -5.53 13.74 -4.78
CA ARG A 294 -4.86 12.57 -5.37
C ARG A 294 -4.86 12.54 -6.89
N GLU A 295 -5.93 13.00 -7.55
CA GLU A 295 -6.06 12.89 -9.02
C GLU A 295 -5.07 13.79 -9.76
N ARG A 296 -4.70 14.94 -9.18
CA ARG A 296 -3.85 15.96 -9.80
C ARG A 296 -2.35 15.73 -9.61
N ARG A 297 -1.95 14.87 -8.66
CA ARG A 297 -0.55 14.62 -8.31
C ARG A 297 0.15 13.69 -9.29
N GLN A 298 1.40 13.97 -9.63
CA GLN A 298 2.20 13.13 -10.53
C GLN A 298 2.94 12.03 -9.76
N THR A 299 3.30 10.93 -10.47
CA THR A 299 3.92 9.74 -9.89
C THR A 299 5.44 9.78 -9.89
N TYR A 300 6.06 10.50 -10.85
CA TYR A 300 7.50 10.62 -11.01
C TYR A 300 8.26 9.28 -11.20
N ILE A 301 7.58 8.25 -11.69
CA ILE A 301 8.20 6.93 -11.91
C ILE A 301 9.31 6.97 -12.98
N LYS A 302 9.22 7.90 -13.94
CA LYS A 302 10.17 8.03 -15.05
C LYS A 302 11.57 8.37 -14.55
N GLU A 303 11.67 9.17 -13.50
CA GLU A 303 12.94 9.44 -12.83
C GLU A 303 13.63 8.14 -12.41
N LEU A 304 12.91 7.21 -11.77
CA LEU A 304 13.45 5.90 -11.40
C LEU A 304 13.81 5.04 -12.62
N GLU A 305 13.02 5.10 -13.70
CA GLU A 305 13.26 4.33 -14.92
C GLU A 305 14.48 4.81 -15.73
N THR A 306 14.94 6.04 -15.49
CA THR A 306 16.18 6.57 -16.07
C THR A 306 17.41 6.28 -15.23
N LEU A 307 17.20 5.97 -13.96
CA LEU A 307 18.23 5.33 -13.15
C LEU A 307 18.28 3.86 -13.58
N ASN A 308 19.44 3.23 -13.51
CA ASN A 308 19.64 1.82 -13.85
C ASN A 308 18.98 0.87 -12.82
N ILE A 309 17.76 1.18 -12.38
CA ILE A 309 16.97 0.46 -11.40
C ILE A 309 16.07 -0.53 -12.13
N ASN A 310 16.00 -1.76 -11.63
CA ASN A 310 14.94 -2.69 -11.99
C ASN A 310 13.65 -2.26 -11.28
N VAL A 311 12.92 -1.34 -11.91
CA VAL A 311 11.69 -0.75 -11.35
C VAL A 311 10.64 -1.82 -11.05
N PRO A 312 10.40 -2.84 -11.90
CA PRO A 312 9.56 -3.99 -11.57
C PRO A 312 9.86 -4.62 -10.20
N ASP A 313 11.11 -5.01 -9.97
CA ASP A 313 11.49 -5.69 -8.72
C ASP A 313 11.44 -4.75 -7.51
N LEU A 314 11.77 -3.47 -7.68
CA LEU A 314 11.65 -2.47 -6.62
C LEU A 314 10.19 -2.30 -6.17
N ILE A 315 9.27 -2.11 -7.12
CA ILE A 315 7.85 -1.84 -6.82
C ILE A 315 7.14 -3.11 -6.32
N LEU A 316 7.40 -4.27 -6.93
CA LEU A 316 6.81 -5.51 -6.45
C LEU A 316 7.38 -5.92 -5.08
N GLY A 317 8.69 -5.77 -4.87
CA GLY A 317 9.35 -6.05 -3.59
C GLY A 317 8.74 -5.29 -2.41
N THR A 318 8.40 -4.01 -2.63
CA THR A 318 7.71 -3.16 -1.64
C THR A 318 6.20 -3.43 -1.49
N SER A 319 5.62 -4.26 -2.35
CA SER A 319 4.18 -4.56 -2.35
C SER A 319 3.83 -5.86 -1.62
N PHE A 320 4.80 -6.75 -1.39
CA PHE A 320 4.58 -8.00 -0.66
C PHE A 320 4.17 -7.76 0.80
N ARG A 321 3.28 -8.63 1.30
CA ARG A 321 2.85 -8.69 2.69
C ARG A 321 3.57 -9.84 3.38
N ILE A 322 4.48 -9.49 4.29
CA ILE A 322 5.41 -10.43 4.92
C ILE A 322 5.38 -10.34 6.45
N GLU A 323 5.68 -11.45 7.12
CA GLU A 323 5.68 -11.55 8.58
C GLU A 323 6.99 -11.11 9.22
N ASN A 324 8.11 -11.28 8.51
CA ASN A 324 9.46 -11.00 8.98
C ASN A 324 10.17 -9.91 8.13
N PRO A 325 9.60 -8.70 7.99
CA PRO A 325 10.25 -7.64 7.24
C PRO A 325 11.55 -7.17 7.90
N ALA A 326 12.47 -6.63 7.09
CA ALA A 326 13.56 -5.82 7.62
C ALA A 326 13.02 -4.60 8.39
N ASN A 327 13.78 -4.11 9.37
CA ASN A 327 13.43 -2.86 10.07
C ASN A 327 13.23 -1.72 9.06
N ASN A 328 12.17 -0.93 9.17
CA ASN A 328 11.87 0.13 8.19
C ASN A 328 11.70 -0.35 6.73
N HIS A 329 11.33 -1.62 6.49
CA HIS A 329 10.89 -2.06 5.17
C HIS A 329 9.82 -1.11 4.60
N TYR A 330 9.98 -0.74 3.34
CA TYR A 330 9.06 0.19 2.70
C TYR A 330 7.86 -0.56 2.14
N TYR A 331 6.70 -0.40 2.76
CA TYR A 331 5.45 -0.90 2.20
C TYR A 331 4.82 0.13 1.26
N ALA A 332 4.73 -0.20 -0.02
CA ALA A 332 4.05 0.60 -1.02
C ALA A 332 2.52 0.55 -0.83
N ASN A 333 1.87 1.64 -1.25
CA ASN A 333 0.42 1.66 -1.39
C ASN A 333 0.08 1.16 -2.80
N ILE A 334 -0.41 -0.07 -2.91
CA ILE A 334 -0.67 -0.72 -4.20
C ILE A 334 -1.66 0.07 -5.08
N SER A 335 -2.64 0.76 -4.46
CA SER A 335 -3.59 1.60 -5.19
C SER A 335 -2.92 2.82 -5.84
N ARG A 336 -1.80 3.30 -5.27
CA ARG A 336 -1.01 4.43 -5.78
C ARG A 336 0.08 3.97 -6.73
N SER A 337 0.76 2.89 -6.36
CA SER A 337 1.69 2.21 -7.25
C SER A 337 1.02 1.79 -8.54
N GLY A 338 -0.28 1.43 -8.53
CA GLY A 338 -1.01 1.11 -9.75
C GLY A 338 -1.07 2.25 -10.76
N ARG A 339 -1.21 3.50 -10.28
CA ARG A 339 -1.10 4.68 -11.16
C ARG A 339 0.30 4.82 -11.75
N ALA A 340 1.33 4.68 -10.91
CA ALA A 340 2.72 4.77 -11.36
C ALA A 340 3.03 3.70 -12.42
N VAL A 341 2.60 2.46 -12.19
CA VAL A 341 2.74 1.35 -13.15
C VAL A 341 1.98 1.62 -14.45
N ALA A 342 0.80 2.23 -14.42
CA ALA A 342 0.06 2.58 -15.63
C ALA A 342 0.81 3.59 -16.52
N GLU A 343 1.64 4.45 -15.91
CA GLU A 343 2.49 5.45 -16.56
C GLU A 343 3.89 4.93 -16.93
N SER A 344 4.24 3.71 -16.49
CA SER A 344 5.55 3.09 -16.65
C SER A 344 5.83 2.60 -18.07
N LYS A 345 7.10 2.62 -18.48
CA LYS A 345 7.57 1.96 -19.71
C LYS A 345 7.50 0.42 -19.60
N ASP A 346 7.56 -0.12 -18.38
CA ASP A 346 7.57 -1.56 -18.09
C ASP A 346 6.18 -2.11 -17.73
N ARG A 347 5.11 -1.37 -18.06
CA ARG A 347 3.72 -1.69 -17.69
C ARG A 347 3.32 -3.13 -18.03
N GLU A 348 3.60 -3.60 -19.25
CA GLU A 348 3.22 -4.97 -19.66
C GLU A 348 3.92 -6.04 -18.81
N LEU A 349 5.18 -5.80 -18.43
CA LEU A 349 5.92 -6.70 -17.56
C LEU A 349 5.27 -6.77 -16.16
N PHE A 350 4.96 -5.62 -15.56
CA PHE A 350 4.22 -5.56 -14.30
C PHE A 350 2.91 -6.33 -14.35
N LEU A 351 2.07 -6.05 -15.35
CA LEU A 351 0.77 -6.69 -15.50
C LEU A 351 0.92 -8.20 -15.66
N SER A 352 1.90 -8.67 -16.45
CA SER A 352 2.16 -10.09 -16.63
C SER A 352 2.60 -10.79 -15.34
N GLN A 353 3.47 -10.16 -14.55
CA GLN A 353 3.94 -10.70 -13.27
C GLN A 353 2.79 -10.79 -12.26
N LEU A 354 1.97 -9.74 -12.14
CA LEU A 354 0.80 -9.74 -11.26
C LEU A 354 -0.19 -10.86 -11.62
N LEU A 355 -0.48 -11.07 -12.91
CA LEU A 355 -1.31 -12.20 -13.38
C LEU A 355 -0.68 -13.56 -13.05
N SER A 356 0.64 -13.69 -13.19
CA SER A 356 1.35 -14.91 -12.82
C SER A 356 1.26 -15.19 -11.32
N MET A 357 1.36 -14.15 -10.48
CA MET A 357 1.28 -14.29 -9.02
C MET A 357 -0.08 -14.81 -8.57
N MET A 358 -1.18 -14.33 -9.17
CA MET A 358 -2.54 -14.84 -8.86
C MET A 358 -2.66 -16.34 -9.09
N GLY A 359 -1.99 -16.88 -10.12
CA GLY A 359 -2.01 -18.30 -10.45
C GLY A 359 -0.91 -19.14 -9.83
N ASP A 360 -0.03 -18.56 -9.00
CA ASP A 360 1.09 -19.28 -8.39
C ASP A 360 0.66 -19.97 -7.09
N GLU A 361 0.53 -21.29 -7.12
CA GLU A 361 0.16 -22.10 -5.95
C GLU A 361 1.23 -22.14 -4.86
N THR A 362 2.46 -21.70 -5.16
CA THR A 362 3.54 -21.57 -4.16
C THR A 362 3.52 -20.23 -3.43
N LEU A 363 2.69 -19.28 -3.89
CA LEU A 363 2.46 -18.02 -3.21
C LEU A 363 1.25 -18.14 -2.26
N ASP A 364 1.33 -17.46 -1.13
CA ASP A 364 0.27 -17.47 -0.13
C ASP A 364 -0.98 -16.72 -0.61
N ASP A 365 -2.16 -17.16 -0.14
CA ASP A 365 -3.45 -16.61 -0.56
C ASP A 365 -3.56 -15.08 -0.40
N TYR A 366 -2.91 -14.50 0.62
CA TYR A 366 -2.90 -13.05 0.83
C TYR A 366 -2.11 -12.31 -0.25
N ASN A 367 -0.87 -12.71 -0.55
CA ASN A 367 -0.11 -12.05 -1.62
C ASN A 367 -0.73 -12.30 -3.02
N ARG A 368 -1.43 -13.42 -3.22
CA ARG A 368 -2.20 -13.68 -4.46
C ARG A 368 -3.36 -12.71 -4.61
N ILE A 369 -4.12 -12.43 -3.56
CA ILE A 369 -5.22 -11.45 -3.63
C ILE A 369 -4.72 -10.00 -3.68
N ILE A 370 -3.59 -9.69 -3.03
CA ILE A 370 -2.91 -8.39 -3.17
C ILE A 370 -2.50 -8.16 -4.63
N SER A 371 -2.04 -9.19 -5.33
CA SER A 371 -1.72 -9.11 -6.77
C SER A 371 -2.93 -8.77 -7.62
N TYR A 372 -4.10 -9.35 -7.28
CA TYR A 372 -5.38 -9.01 -7.91
C TYR A 372 -5.73 -7.53 -7.70
N PHE A 373 -5.71 -7.03 -6.45
CA PHE A 373 -6.02 -5.61 -6.17
C PHE A 373 -5.03 -4.66 -6.85
N PHE A 374 -3.75 -5.00 -6.87
CA PHE A 374 -2.74 -4.20 -7.55
C PHE A 374 -2.99 -4.16 -9.06
N TYR A 375 -3.28 -5.30 -9.69
CA TYR A 375 -3.63 -5.34 -11.12
C TYR A 375 -4.87 -4.49 -11.44
N VAL A 376 -5.93 -4.60 -10.63
CA VAL A 376 -7.16 -3.79 -10.79
C VAL A 376 -6.82 -2.30 -10.71
N SER A 377 -5.98 -1.90 -9.75
CA SER A 377 -5.52 -0.52 -9.63
C SER A 377 -4.72 -0.07 -10.86
N CYS A 378 -3.78 -0.87 -11.36
CA CYS A 378 -3.05 -0.57 -12.59
C CYS A 378 -4.01 -0.34 -13.77
N ASN A 379 -4.94 -1.27 -13.98
CA ASN A 379 -5.86 -1.22 -15.11
C ASN A 379 -6.82 -0.02 -15.03
N HIS A 380 -7.27 0.35 -13.83
CA HIS A 380 -8.10 1.52 -13.61
C HIS A 380 -7.48 2.81 -14.18
N TYR A 381 -6.17 2.98 -14.01
CA TYR A 381 -5.43 4.17 -14.46
C TYR A 381 -5.00 4.14 -15.94
N ILE A 382 -5.19 3.03 -16.65
CA ILE A 382 -4.94 2.97 -18.09
C ILE A 382 -5.95 3.84 -18.84
N LYS A 383 -5.47 4.75 -19.70
CA LYS A 383 -6.35 5.69 -20.42
C LYS A 383 -7.12 5.04 -21.58
N ASN A 384 -6.59 3.97 -22.17
CA ASN A 384 -7.19 3.33 -23.32
C ASN A 384 -8.26 2.31 -22.89
N GLU A 385 -9.53 2.61 -23.20
CA GLU A 385 -10.66 1.76 -22.84
C GLU A 385 -10.67 0.39 -23.52
N ARG A 386 -10.10 0.26 -24.73
CA ARG A 386 -9.95 -1.04 -25.39
C ARG A 386 -8.91 -1.90 -24.67
N GLU A 387 -7.80 -1.30 -24.28
CA GLU A 387 -6.74 -1.96 -23.51
C GLU A 387 -7.27 -2.43 -22.14
N LYS A 388 -8.03 -1.58 -21.44
CA LYS A 388 -8.74 -1.95 -20.20
C LYS A 388 -9.59 -3.20 -20.35
N LYS A 389 -10.41 -3.28 -21.41
CA LYS A 389 -11.25 -4.44 -21.69
C LYS A 389 -10.43 -5.72 -21.95
N ILE A 390 -9.34 -5.62 -22.71
CA ILE A 390 -8.43 -6.74 -22.95
C ILE A 390 -7.79 -7.21 -21.63
N ASN A 391 -7.35 -6.26 -20.81
CA ASN A 391 -6.75 -6.54 -19.52
C ASN A 391 -7.74 -7.15 -18.52
N ASN A 392 -9.02 -6.77 -18.57
CA ASN A 392 -10.07 -7.40 -17.77
C ASN A 392 -10.30 -8.87 -18.19
N ILE A 393 -10.24 -9.20 -19.49
CA ILE A 393 -10.32 -10.60 -19.95
C ILE A 393 -9.14 -11.42 -19.43
N LYS A 394 -7.92 -10.88 -19.51
CA LYS A 394 -6.71 -11.51 -18.94
C LYS A 394 -6.85 -11.70 -17.43
N LEU A 395 -7.33 -10.69 -16.72
CA LEU A 395 -7.57 -10.73 -15.27
C LEU A 395 -8.54 -11.83 -14.89
N MET A 396 -9.70 -11.92 -15.56
CA MET A 396 -10.68 -12.96 -15.26
C MET A 396 -10.13 -14.37 -15.49
N SER A 397 -9.26 -14.54 -16.48
CA SER A 397 -8.56 -15.81 -16.71
C SER A 397 -7.58 -16.14 -15.58
N ALA A 398 -6.93 -15.14 -14.97
CA ALA A 398 -6.06 -15.33 -13.81
C ALA A 398 -6.84 -15.55 -12.51
N VAL A 399 -7.98 -14.87 -12.33
CA VAL A 399 -8.89 -15.04 -11.19
C VAL A 399 -9.37 -16.49 -11.08
N GLN A 400 -9.63 -17.16 -12.20
CA GLN A 400 -9.99 -18.59 -12.21
C GLN A 400 -8.92 -19.51 -11.62
N LYS A 401 -7.67 -19.05 -11.52
CA LYS A 401 -6.56 -19.79 -10.92
C LYS A 401 -6.38 -19.51 -9.43
N LEU A 402 -7.06 -18.49 -8.88
CA LEU A 402 -7.09 -18.27 -7.43
C LEU A 402 -7.76 -19.45 -6.72
N PRO A 403 -7.49 -19.65 -5.42
CA PRO A 403 -8.26 -20.61 -4.63
C PRO A 403 -9.76 -20.34 -4.77
N LYS A 404 -10.54 -21.41 -4.95
CA LYS A 404 -11.98 -21.32 -5.24
C LYS A 404 -12.74 -20.35 -4.31
N TYR A 405 -12.44 -20.41 -3.01
CA TYR A 405 -13.08 -19.58 -2.00
C TYR A 405 -12.80 -18.07 -2.12
N LEU A 406 -11.72 -17.67 -2.81
CA LEU A 406 -11.42 -16.28 -3.17
C LEU A 406 -12.02 -15.95 -4.55
N ALA A 407 -11.85 -16.84 -5.52
CA ALA A 407 -12.35 -16.65 -6.88
C ALA A 407 -13.88 -16.48 -6.92
N ASP A 408 -14.62 -17.28 -6.15
CA ASP A 408 -16.09 -17.25 -6.07
C ASP A 408 -16.60 -15.92 -5.48
N GLN A 409 -15.77 -15.19 -4.74
CA GLN A 409 -16.15 -13.87 -4.24
C GLN A 409 -16.11 -12.83 -5.38
N ILE A 410 -15.12 -12.88 -6.27
CA ILE A 410 -14.88 -11.84 -7.29
C ILE A 410 -16.02 -11.79 -8.30
N LYS A 411 -16.73 -10.66 -8.37
CA LYS A 411 -17.86 -10.47 -9.29
C LYS A 411 -17.39 -9.90 -10.64
N PRO A 412 -17.69 -10.55 -11.79
CA PRO A 412 -17.28 -10.07 -13.11
C PRO A 412 -17.83 -8.69 -13.51
N LYS A 413 -18.92 -8.23 -12.87
CA LYS A 413 -19.60 -6.96 -13.20
C LYS A 413 -19.00 -5.71 -12.53
N LYS A 414 -18.02 -5.87 -11.63
CA LYS A 414 -17.40 -4.77 -10.86
C LYS A 414 -16.04 -4.30 -11.41
N ILE A 415 -15.61 -4.75 -12.60
CA ILE A 415 -14.26 -4.53 -13.14
C ILE A 415 -14.28 -3.87 -14.53
#